data_AF-A0A444YE02-F1
#
_entry.id   AF-A0A444YE02-F1
#
_cell.length_a   1.000
_cell.length_b   1.000
_cell.length_c   1.000
_cell.angle_alpha   90.00
_cell.angle_beta   90.00
_cell.angle_gamma   90.00
#
_symmetry.space_group_name_H-M   'P 1'
#
loop_
_entity.id
_entity.type
_entity.pdbx_description
1 polymer ?
#
loop_
_entity_poly.entity_id
_entity_poly.type
_entity_poly.pdbx_seq_one_letter_code
_entity_poly.pdbx_strand_id
1 'polypeptide(L)'
;MQAELWSIIHGLQVMTANNITNIIVESDSILALNFIKKGCPDSHPCAPVVADICMLVGRIPNIQWSHTLCEANFVVDHLAKKGHELSFGVHLFMLLLHDYSGIPFVRGYN
;
A
#
# COMPACT_ATOMS: atom_id res chain seq x y z
N MET A 1 6.45 11.30 0.01
CA MET A 1 7.50 10.57 -0.72
C MET A 1 8.31 9.60 0.15
N GLN A 2 9.24 10.07 0.99
CA GLN A 2 10.09 9.14 1.77
C GLN A 2 9.26 8.29 2.75
N ALA A 3 8.28 8.90 3.44
CA ALA A 3 7.34 8.18 4.31
C ALA A 3 6.47 7.16 3.55
N GLU A 4 6.02 7.48 2.33
CA GLU A 4 5.26 6.55 1.48
C GLU A 4 6.09 5.32 1.10
N LEU A 5 7.34 5.54 0.66
CA LEU A 5 8.26 4.44 0.30
C LEU A 5 8.58 3.56 1.51
N TRP A 6 8.77 4.15 2.69
CA TRP A 6 8.96 3.40 3.93
C TRP A 6 7.71 2.59 4.31
N SER A 7 6.51 3.15 4.14
CA SER A 7 5.26 2.42 4.34
C SER A 7 5.18 1.18 3.43
N ILE A 8 5.57 1.32 2.16
CA ILE A 8 5.65 0.21 1.21
C ILE A 8 6.66 -0.85 1.68
N ILE A 9 7.87 -0.46 2.12
CA ILE A 9 8.86 -1.40 2.67
C ILE A 9 8.27 -2.21 3.82
N HIS A 10 7.66 -1.54 4.79
CA HIS A 10 7.09 -2.21 5.95
C HIS A 10 5.95 -3.15 5.56
N GLY A 11 5.07 -2.74 4.65
CA GLY A 11 4.03 -3.61 4.09
C GLY A 11 4.61 -4.87 3.46
N LEU A 12 5.62 -4.73 2.60
CA LEU A 12 6.28 -5.86 1.93
C LEU A 12 6.99 -6.79 2.93
N GLN A 13 7.64 -6.25 3.95
CA GLN A 13 8.27 -7.05 5.02
C GLN A 13 7.25 -7.89 5.77
N VAL A 14 6.10 -7.31 6.14
CA VAL A 14 5.01 -8.04 6.81
C VAL A 14 4.47 -9.13 5.91
N MET A 15 4.20 -8.86 4.63
CA MET A 15 3.70 -9.88 3.69
C MET A 15 4.71 -11.02 3.52
N THR A 16 5.99 -10.68 3.38
CA THR A 16 7.08 -11.67 3.27
C THR A 16 7.18 -12.53 4.53
N ALA A 17 7.10 -11.93 5.71
CA ALA A 17 7.14 -12.65 6.99
C ALA A 17 5.95 -13.61 7.17
N ASN A 18 4.81 -13.31 6.54
CA ASN A 18 3.60 -14.14 6.56
C ASN A 18 3.51 -15.10 5.35
N ASN A 19 4.57 -15.24 4.55
CA ASN A 19 4.60 -16.07 3.34
C ASN A 19 3.48 -15.74 2.33
N ILE A 20 3.05 -14.48 2.27
CA ILE A 20 2.06 -14.02 1.30
C ILE A 20 2.77 -13.76 -0.02
N THR A 21 2.35 -14.47 -1.07
CA THR A 21 3.03 -14.47 -2.36
C THR A 21 2.29 -13.72 -3.46
N ASN A 22 1.02 -13.37 -3.23
CA ASN A 22 0.18 -12.61 -4.14
C ASN A 22 -0.24 -11.29 -3.48
N ILE A 23 0.37 -10.19 -3.93
CA ILE A 23 0.25 -8.88 -3.29
C ILE A 23 -0.20 -7.85 -4.31
N ILE A 24 -1.18 -7.03 -3.94
CA ILE A 24 -1.54 -5.81 -4.65
C ILE A 24 -1.10 -4.65 -3.76
N VAL A 25 -0.21 -3.80 -4.28
CA VAL A 25 0.22 -2.57 -3.61
C VAL A 25 -0.48 -1.40 -4.27
N GLU A 26 -1.30 -0.72 -3.48
CA GLU A 26 -2.01 0.48 -3.90
C GLU A 26 -1.34 1.71 -3.32
N SER A 27 -1.14 2.73 -4.13
CA SER A 27 -0.62 4.02 -3.69
C SER A 27 -1.34 5.14 -4.44
N ASP A 28 -1.63 6.23 -3.76
CA ASP A 28 -2.13 7.49 -4.34
C ASP A 28 -0.99 8.34 -4.91
N SER A 29 0.26 7.97 -4.64
CA SER A 29 1.47 8.68 -5.07
C SER A 29 2.01 8.12 -6.38
N ILE A 30 1.66 8.77 -7.48
CA ILE A 30 2.17 8.41 -8.81
C ILE A 30 3.70 8.52 -8.89
N LEU A 31 4.30 9.41 -8.10
CA LEU A 31 5.75 9.60 -8.04
C LEU A 31 6.44 8.43 -7.31
N ALA A 32 5.86 7.91 -6.22
CA ALA A 32 6.36 6.70 -5.56
C ALA A 32 6.29 5.48 -6.50
N LEU A 33 5.16 5.30 -7.19
CA LEU A 33 5.00 4.23 -8.18
C LEU A 33 5.99 4.37 -9.35
N ASN A 34 6.25 5.59 -9.82
CA ASN A 34 7.26 5.82 -10.87
C ASN A 34 8.66 5.47 -10.38
N PHE A 35 9.05 5.83 -9.16
CA PHE A 35 10.35 5.45 -8.61
C PHE A 35 10.53 3.94 -8.52
N ILE A 36 9.49 3.21 -8.14
CA ILE A 36 9.55 1.75 -8.03
C ILE A 36 9.60 1.10 -9.42
N LYS A 37 8.75 1.54 -10.35
CA LYS A 37 8.64 0.94 -11.69
C LYS A 37 9.79 1.29 -12.63
N LYS A 38 10.27 2.54 -12.57
CA LYS A 38 11.25 3.09 -13.52
C LYS A 38 12.64 3.30 -12.90
N GLY A 39 12.76 3.10 -11.59
CA GLY A 39 13.96 3.44 -10.83
C GLY A 39 13.99 4.90 -10.39
N CYS A 40 14.97 5.19 -9.55
CA CYS A 40 15.24 6.52 -9.01
C CYS A 40 16.67 6.92 -9.39
N PRO A 41 16.95 8.18 -9.74
CA PRO A 41 18.32 8.64 -10.00
C PRO A 41 19.21 8.44 -8.76
N ASP A 42 20.46 8.03 -8.94
CA ASP A 42 21.40 7.73 -7.84
C ASP A 42 21.69 8.95 -6.94
N SER A 43 21.56 10.17 -7.47
CA SER A 43 21.72 11.41 -6.71
C SER A 43 20.51 11.75 -5.84
N HIS A 44 19.39 11.03 -5.98
CA HIS A 44 18.17 11.31 -5.27
C HIS A 44 18.21 10.69 -3.86
N PRO A 45 17.77 11.42 -2.81
CA PRO A 45 17.81 10.92 -1.43
C PRO A 45 16.98 9.65 -1.18
N CYS A 46 16.03 9.35 -2.06
CA CYS A 46 15.23 8.12 -1.99
C CYS A 46 15.84 6.91 -2.72
N ALA A 47 16.97 7.06 -3.43
CA ALA A 47 17.57 5.97 -4.19
C ALA A 47 17.87 4.72 -3.34
N PRO A 48 18.40 4.83 -2.10
CA PRO A 48 18.62 3.65 -1.24
C PRO A 48 17.31 2.93 -0.89
N VAL A 49 16.26 3.70 -0.56
CA VAL A 49 14.95 3.15 -0.18
C VAL A 49 14.28 2.45 -1.37
N VAL A 50 14.42 3.00 -2.56
CA VAL A 50 13.91 2.39 -3.80
C VAL A 50 14.65 1.09 -4.12
N ALA A 51 15.97 1.05 -3.92
CA ALA A 51 16.75 -0.17 -4.08
C ALA A 51 16.30 -1.28 -3.12
N ASP A 52 16.03 -0.95 -1.85
CA ASP A 52 15.51 -1.90 -0.87
C ASP A 52 14.14 -2.45 -1.27
N ILE A 53 13.24 -1.59 -1.78
CA ILE A 53 11.95 -2.03 -2.32
C ILE A 53 12.16 -3.02 -3.46
N CYS A 54 13.02 -2.70 -4.44
CA CYS A 54 13.31 -3.59 -5.56
C CYS A 54 13.85 -4.95 -5.09
N MET A 55 14.71 -4.99 -4.07
CA MET A 55 15.21 -6.23 -3.50
C MET A 55 14.12 -7.07 -2.83
N LEU A 56 13.19 -6.44 -2.08
CA LEU A 56 12.07 -7.13 -1.44
C LEU A 56 11.09 -7.67 -2.49
N VAL A 57 10.77 -6.86 -3.48
CA VAL A 57 9.87 -7.21 -4.59
C VAL A 57 10.41 -8.40 -5.38
N GLY A 58 11.72 -8.47 -5.60
CA GLY A 58 12.36 -9.61 -6.27
C GLY A 58 12.19 -10.96 -5.55
N ARG A 59 11.76 -10.96 -4.28
CA ARG A 59 11.47 -12.19 -3.50
C ARG A 59 9.99 -12.59 -3.56
N ILE A 60 9.14 -11.76 -4.15
CA ILE A 60 7.69 -11.93 -4.15
C ILE A 60 7.28 -12.29 -5.57
N PRO A 61 6.73 -13.51 -5.80
CA PRO A 61 6.52 -14.01 -7.15
C PRO A 61 5.38 -13.28 -7.89
N ASN A 62 4.34 -12.83 -7.18
CA ASN A 62 3.20 -12.15 -7.79
C ASN A 62 2.93 -10.84 -7.06
N ILE A 63 3.37 -9.73 -7.67
CA ILE A 63 3.12 -8.39 -7.17
C ILE A 63 2.53 -7.49 -8.25
N GLN A 64 1.47 -6.78 -7.89
CA GLN A 64 0.82 -5.80 -8.74
C GLN A 64 0.85 -4.42 -8.10
N TRP A 65 0.94 -3.39 -8.93
CA TRP A 65 1.06 -1.99 -8.49
C TRP A 65 -0.08 -1.18 -9.09
N SER A 66 -1.01 -0.74 -8.22
CA SER A 66 -2.16 0.07 -8.60
C SER A 66 -1.99 1.51 -8.14
N HIS A 67 -2.38 2.46 -8.99
CA HIS A 67 -2.51 3.86 -8.60
C HIS A 67 -3.98 4.13 -8.29
N THR A 68 -4.29 4.47 -7.03
CA THR A 68 -5.67 4.74 -6.60
C THR A 68 -5.81 6.23 -6.30
N LEU A 69 -6.67 6.91 -7.07
CA LEU A 69 -6.99 8.31 -6.81
C LEU A 69 -7.86 8.40 -5.56
N CYS A 70 -7.54 9.39 -4.73
CA CYS A 70 -7.95 9.60 -3.34
C CYS A 70 -9.46 9.50 -2.98
N GLU A 71 -10.37 9.24 -3.91
CA GLU A 71 -11.81 9.19 -3.63
C GLU A 71 -12.21 7.92 -2.85
N ALA A 72 -11.56 6.78 -3.12
CA ALA A 72 -11.64 5.58 -2.26
C ALA A 72 -10.82 5.72 -0.96
N ASN A 73 -9.87 6.66 -0.96
CA ASN A 73 -9.00 6.94 0.16
C ASN A 73 -9.64 7.89 1.19
N PHE A 74 -10.83 8.47 0.94
CA PHE A 74 -11.50 9.32 1.94
C PHE A 74 -11.72 8.58 3.26
N VAL A 75 -12.08 7.30 3.21
CA VAL A 75 -12.25 6.44 4.40
C VAL A 75 -10.90 6.18 5.09
N VAL A 76 -9.84 5.93 4.32
CA VAL A 76 -8.49 5.69 4.83
C VAL A 76 -7.87 6.96 5.41
N ASP A 77 -8.04 8.12 4.78
CA ASP A 77 -7.60 9.43 5.25
C ASP A 77 -8.37 9.84 6.52
N HIS A 78 -9.66 9.53 6.59
CA HIS A 78 -10.45 9.74 7.79
C HIS A 78 -10.00 8.83 8.94
N LEU A 79 -9.64 7.58 8.64
CA LEU A 79 -9.09 6.63 9.61
C LEU A 79 -7.67 6.99 10.05
N ALA A 80 -6.80 7.41 9.13
CA ALA A 80 -5.44 7.84 9.41
C ALA A 80 -5.42 9.10 10.30
N LYS A 81 -6.36 10.02 10.07
CA LYS A 81 -6.59 11.16 10.98
C LYS A 81 -7.07 10.74 12.36
N LYS A 82 -7.77 9.60 12.49
CA LYS A 82 -8.20 9.02 13.78
C LYS A 82 -7.12 8.15 14.45
N GLY A 83 -6.13 7.66 13.71
CA GLY A 83 -4.99 6.91 14.24
C GLY A 83 -4.10 7.71 15.21
N HIS A 84 -4.25 9.04 15.27
CA HIS A 84 -3.55 9.88 16.24
C HIS A 84 -3.99 9.64 17.70
N GLU A 85 -5.07 8.90 17.93
CA GLU A 85 -5.58 8.52 19.27
C GLU A 85 -5.27 7.07 19.68
N LEU A 86 -4.59 6.28 18.83
CA LEU A 86 -4.33 4.86 19.08
C LEU A 86 -2.88 4.60 19.54
N SER A 87 -2.73 3.71 20.51
CA SER A 87 -1.45 3.30 21.10
C SER A 87 -0.49 2.68 20.06
N PHE A 88 0.81 2.91 20.27
CA PHE A 88 1.94 2.43 19.46
C PHE A 88 1.72 1.04 18.81
N GLY A 89 1.62 1.00 17.49
CA GLY A 89 1.43 -0.24 16.72
C GLY A 89 1.30 0.00 15.21
N VAL A 90 1.72 -0.98 14.40
CA VAL A 90 1.52 -0.96 12.93
C VAL A 90 0.14 -1.51 12.63
N HIS A 91 -0.78 -0.64 12.20
CA HIS A 91 -2.13 -1.04 11.82
C HIS A 91 -2.24 -1.13 10.30
N LEU A 92 -2.22 -2.36 9.78
CA LEU A 92 -2.41 -2.62 8.36
C LEU A 92 -3.91 -2.59 8.04
N PHE A 93 -4.39 -1.48 7.47
CA PHE A 93 -5.73 -1.43 6.89
C PHE A 93 -5.67 -1.98 5.47
N MET A 94 -5.81 -3.29 5.33
CA MET A 94 -6.15 -3.89 4.05
C MET A 94 -7.59 -3.51 3.71
N LEU A 95 -7.78 -2.61 2.75
CA LEU A 95 -9.02 -2.57 2.00
C LEU A 95 -9.06 -3.85 1.16
N LEU A 96 -9.56 -4.93 1.77
CA LEU A 96 -10.07 -6.05 0.98
C LEU A 96 -11.24 -5.48 0.18
N LEU A 97 -10.98 -5.08 -1.07
CA LEU A 97 -12.03 -4.98 -2.09
C LEU A 97 -12.54 -6.40 -2.35
N HIS A 98 -13.34 -6.92 -1.42
CA HIS A 98 -14.29 -7.97 -1.75
C HIS A 98 -15.50 -7.29 -2.36
N ASP A 99 -15.41 -6.94 -3.64
CA ASP A 99 -16.61 -6.70 -4.46
C ASP A 99 -16.30 -6.99 -5.93
N TYR A 100 -16.20 -8.29 -6.25
CA TYR A 100 -16.39 -8.81 -7.61
C TYR A 100 -17.47 -9.89 -7.67
N SER A 101 -18.47 -9.82 -6.79
CA SER A 101 -19.72 -10.58 -6.95
C SER A 101 -20.89 -9.64 -6.68
N GLY A 102 -21.49 -9.12 -7.75
CA GLY A 102 -22.62 -8.19 -7.69
C GLY A 102 -23.83 -8.74 -6.94
N ILE A 103 -23.89 -8.48 -5.64
CA ILE A 103 -25.08 -8.70 -4.81
C ILE A 103 -25.53 -7.32 -4.32
N PRO A 104 -26.73 -6.83 -4.68
CA PRO A 104 -27.22 -5.57 -4.16
C PRO A 104 -27.48 -5.70 -2.66
N PHE A 105 -26.93 -4.76 -1.89
CA PHE A 105 -27.17 -4.63 -0.45
C PHE A 105 -28.65 -4.28 -0.23
N VAL A 106 -29.46 -5.26 0.19
CA VAL A 106 -30.85 -5.03 0.57
C VAL A 106 -30.86 -4.34 1.93
N ARG A 107 -31.17 -3.04 1.93
CA ARG A 107 -31.43 -2.27 3.15
C ARG A 107 -32.79 -2.66 3.71
N GLY A 108 -32.80 -3.59 4.66
CA GLY A 108 -33.98 -3.85 5.50
C GLY A 108 -34.23 -2.66 6.42
N TYR A 109 -35.34 -1.98 6.21
CA TYR A 109 -35.92 -1.06 7.20
C TYR A 109 -36.87 -1.87 8.08
N ASN A 110 -36.76 -1.69 9.40
CA ASN A 110 -37.87 -1.89 10.34
C ASN A 110 -38.45 -0.52 10.66
#